data_AF-A0A924G138-F1
#
_entry.id   AF-A0A924G138-F1
#
_cell.length_a   1.000
_cell.length_b   1.000
_cell.length_c   1.000
_cell.angle_alpha   90.00
_cell.angle_beta   90.00
_cell.angle_gamma   90.00
#
_symmetry.space_group_name_H-M   'P 1'
#
loop_
_entity.id
_entity.type
_entity.pdbx_description
1 polymer ?
#
loop_
_entity_poly.entity_id
_entity_poly.type
_entity_poly.pdbx_seq_one_letter_code
_entity_poly.pdbx_strand_id
1 'polypeptide(L)'
;MTVNNPSQSRTALTWTAWSLVTVVSILALYAWADSMGGQFDSLSSYTIFPVLGLLAFSIMWSHYMVAEIKRIVKSDAPLKEYFNWTGYAVLVLILLHPGILIYQRFRDGYGLPPGSYKSYVAPGMGWITLLGSVSLLVFLSYELKRFFDKKKWWPYFLIVNDAAMLAILYHGLKLGTQLQLPWFKYVWYFYGVTLISALIHKYVLRAQPRPVTQ
;
A
#
# COMPACT_ATOMS: atom_id res chain seq x y z
N MET A 1 30.48 -7.98 22.10
CA MET A 1 29.01 -8.00 21.93
C MET A 1 28.44 -6.81 22.68
N THR A 2 28.15 -5.72 21.99
CA THR A 2 27.50 -4.54 22.59
C THR A 2 26.04 -4.87 22.84
N VAL A 3 25.66 -4.99 24.12
CA VAL A 3 24.27 -5.10 24.53
C VAL A 3 23.61 -3.76 24.19
N ASN A 4 22.89 -3.71 23.07
CA ASN A 4 22.11 -2.52 22.71
C ASN A 4 21.12 -2.23 23.85
N ASN A 5 21.13 -1.01 24.36
CA ASN A 5 20.19 -0.57 25.39
C ASN A 5 18.75 -0.69 24.83
N PRO A 6 17.82 -1.40 25.50
CA PRO A 6 16.45 -1.57 25.03
C PRO A 6 15.75 -0.26 24.66
N SER A 7 16.07 0.83 25.37
CA SER A 7 15.52 2.17 25.08
C SER A 7 16.00 2.72 23.74
N GLN A 8 17.26 2.51 23.37
CA GLN A 8 17.82 2.96 22.10
C GLN A 8 17.22 2.19 20.92
N SER A 9 17.02 0.87 21.06
CA SER A 9 16.38 0.04 20.02
C SER A 9 14.94 0.45 19.74
N ARG A 10 14.17 0.78 20.79
CA ARG A 10 12.79 1.27 20.66
C ARG A 10 12.72 2.57 19.87
N THR A 11 13.53 3.55 20.26
CA THR A 11 13.58 4.87 19.61
C THR A 11 14.03 4.75 18.16
N ALA A 12 15.07 3.96 17.89
CA ALA A 12 15.58 3.76 16.53
C ALA A 12 14.53 3.18 15.57
N LEU A 13 13.73 2.20 16.00
CA LEU A 13 12.70 1.61 15.15
C LEU A 13 11.57 2.60 14.84
N THR A 14 11.15 3.41 15.82
CA THR A 14 10.13 4.44 15.60
C THR A 14 10.62 5.49 14.60
N TRP A 15 11.86 5.97 14.73
CA TRP A 15 12.47 6.87 13.75
C TRP A 15 12.56 6.23 12.37
N THR A 16 13.00 4.97 12.31
CA THR A 16 13.06 4.21 11.05
C THR A 16 11.69 4.16 10.36
N ALA A 17 10.62 3.93 11.12
CA ALA A 17 9.27 3.87 10.58
C ALA A 17 8.81 5.20 9.97
N TRP A 18 9.01 6.31 10.69
CA TRP A 18 8.66 7.65 10.22
C TRP A 18 9.53 8.09 9.04
N SER A 19 10.84 7.89 9.12
CA SER A 19 11.74 8.19 8.01
C SER A 19 11.40 7.39 6.76
N LEU A 20 11.08 6.10 6.91
CA LEU A 20 10.71 5.27 5.77
C LEU A 20 9.45 5.78 5.08
N VAL A 21 8.36 6.04 5.83
CA VAL A 21 7.11 6.54 5.23
C VAL A 21 7.31 7.90 4.56
N THR A 22 8.12 8.79 5.16
CA THR A 22 8.46 10.09 4.57
C THR A 22 9.22 9.92 3.26
N VAL A 23 10.27 9.09 3.22
CA VAL A 23 11.08 8.86 2.02
C VAL A 23 10.24 8.29 0.89
N VAL A 24 9.45 7.23 1.15
CA VAL A 24 8.65 6.61 0.08
C VAL A 24 7.52 7.53 -0.41
N SER A 25 7.00 8.40 0.46
CA SER A 25 6.02 9.42 0.06
C SER A 25 6.64 10.50 -0.81
N ILE A 26 7.84 10.97 -0.46
CA ILE A 26 8.61 11.92 -1.31
C ILE A 26 8.92 11.29 -2.66
N LEU A 27 9.34 10.03 -2.71
CA LEU A 27 9.60 9.33 -3.97
C LEU A 27 8.35 9.23 -4.84
N ALA A 28 7.17 8.95 -4.25
CA ALA A 28 5.90 8.93 -4.97
C ALA A 28 5.53 10.31 -5.53
N LEU A 29 5.67 11.37 -4.72
CA LEU A 29 5.41 12.75 -5.15
C LEU A 29 6.39 13.19 -6.25
N TYR A 30 7.66 12.83 -6.10
CA TYR A 30 8.69 13.16 -7.08
C TYR A 30 8.44 12.44 -8.41
N ALA A 31 8.12 11.15 -8.40
CA ALA A 31 7.75 10.42 -9.61
C ALA A 31 6.54 11.01 -10.32
N TRP A 32 5.54 11.46 -9.56
CA TRP A 32 4.41 12.17 -10.13
C TRP A 32 4.80 13.52 -10.74
N ALA A 33 5.55 14.34 -10.01
CA ALA A 33 6.02 15.64 -10.49
C ALA A 33 6.91 15.52 -11.74
N ASP A 34 7.84 14.56 -11.74
CA ASP A 34 8.71 14.23 -12.87
C ASP A 34 7.89 13.81 -14.10
N SER A 35 6.84 13.00 -13.90
CA SER A 35 5.93 12.59 -14.98
C SER A 35 5.17 13.74 -15.64
N MET A 36 5.02 14.88 -14.94
CA MET A 36 4.38 16.08 -15.49
C MET A 36 5.38 17.01 -16.20
N GLY A 37 6.68 16.69 -16.23
CA GLY A 37 7.68 17.46 -16.96
C GLY A 37 7.77 18.94 -16.56
N GLY A 38 7.42 19.27 -15.31
CA GLY A 38 7.39 20.65 -14.81
C GLY A 38 6.15 21.48 -15.20
N GLN A 39 5.17 20.89 -15.89
CA GLN A 39 3.96 21.58 -16.34
C GLN A 39 2.83 21.43 -15.30
N PHE A 40 2.85 22.27 -14.26
CA PHE A 40 1.84 22.27 -13.20
C PHE A 40 0.60 23.12 -13.53
N ASP A 41 0.59 23.83 -14.66
CA ASP A 41 -0.49 24.76 -15.02
C ASP A 41 -1.78 24.04 -15.45
N SER A 42 -1.76 22.71 -15.62
CA SER A 42 -2.90 21.90 -16.10
C SER A 42 -3.34 20.81 -15.12
N LEU A 43 -3.31 21.11 -13.81
CA LEU A 43 -3.82 20.19 -12.79
C LEU A 43 -5.31 19.86 -13.05
N SER A 44 -5.59 18.57 -13.17
CA SER A 44 -6.94 18.03 -13.38
C SER A 44 -7.15 16.79 -12.54
N SER A 45 -8.39 16.35 -12.40
CA SER A 45 -8.74 15.07 -11.74
C SER A 45 -7.91 13.90 -12.30
N TYR A 46 -7.65 13.90 -13.61
CA TYR A 46 -6.88 12.86 -14.31
C TYR A 46 -5.38 12.87 -13.96
N THR A 47 -4.82 14.02 -13.59
CA THR A 47 -3.42 14.13 -13.17
C THR A 47 -3.26 13.99 -11.67
N ILE A 48 -4.28 14.31 -10.87
CA ILE A 48 -4.24 14.20 -9.39
C ILE A 48 -4.53 12.79 -8.91
N PHE A 49 -5.50 12.08 -9.48
CA PHE A 49 -5.87 10.76 -8.96
C PHE A 49 -4.69 9.75 -8.91
N PRO A 50 -3.73 9.70 -9.87
CA PRO A 50 -2.66 8.71 -9.83
C PRO A 50 -1.72 8.89 -8.64
N VAL A 51 -1.39 10.13 -8.26
CA VAL A 51 -0.47 10.38 -7.13
C VAL A 51 -1.05 9.91 -5.80
N LEU A 52 -2.38 9.96 -5.65
CA LEU A 52 -3.05 9.40 -4.48
C LEU A 52 -2.87 7.88 -4.39
N GLY A 53 -2.92 7.19 -5.53
CA GLY A 53 -2.65 5.75 -5.61
C GLY A 53 -1.20 5.41 -5.29
N LEU A 54 -0.24 6.20 -5.80
CA LEU A 54 1.18 6.03 -5.49
C LEU A 54 1.48 6.24 -4.00
N LEU A 55 0.93 7.30 -3.41
CA LEU A 55 1.05 7.58 -1.98
C LEU A 55 0.42 6.47 -1.13
N ALA A 56 -0.82 6.06 -1.45
CA ALA A 56 -1.50 5.00 -0.72
C ALA A 56 -0.67 3.71 -0.72
N PHE A 57 -0.24 3.25 -1.90
CA PHE A 57 0.58 2.04 -2.02
C PHE A 57 1.89 2.18 -1.26
N SER A 58 2.60 3.29 -1.41
CA SER A 58 3.91 3.51 -0.76
C SER A 58 3.80 3.49 0.76
N ILE A 59 2.77 4.13 1.33
CA ILE A 59 2.52 4.13 2.77
C ILE A 59 2.15 2.71 3.23
N MET A 60 1.24 2.02 2.54
CA MET A 60 0.90 0.63 2.88
C MET A 60 2.12 -0.29 2.80
N TRP A 61 2.95 -0.17 1.77
CA TRP A 61 4.20 -0.92 1.66
C TRP A 61 5.11 -0.67 2.85
N SER A 62 5.23 0.59 3.30
CA SER A 62 6.01 0.94 4.48
C SER A 62 5.48 0.26 5.75
N HIS A 63 4.16 0.06 5.89
CA HIS A 63 3.59 -0.70 7.00
C HIS A 63 4.09 -2.14 7.05
N TYR A 64 4.15 -2.80 5.89
CA TYR A 64 4.67 -4.17 5.79
C TYR A 64 6.16 -4.21 6.15
N MET A 65 6.95 -3.28 5.63
CA MET A 65 8.39 -3.23 5.92
C MET A 65 8.66 -2.94 7.39
N VAL A 66 7.97 -1.99 8.00
CA VAL A 66 8.13 -1.65 9.41
C VAL A 66 7.71 -2.80 10.31
N ALA A 67 6.58 -3.46 10.02
CA ALA A 67 6.14 -4.64 10.75
C ALA A 67 7.17 -5.78 10.64
N GLU A 68 7.80 -5.92 9.49
CA GLU A 68 8.79 -6.94 9.21
C GLU A 68 10.14 -6.64 9.88
N ILE A 69 10.64 -5.41 9.80
CA ILE A 69 11.84 -4.97 10.52
C ILE A 69 11.65 -5.21 12.02
N LYS A 70 10.50 -4.78 12.59
CA LYS A 70 10.18 -5.03 14.00
C LYS A 70 10.25 -6.51 14.37
N ARG A 71 9.77 -7.39 13.49
CA ARG A 71 9.80 -8.85 13.66
C ARG A 71 11.25 -9.37 13.66
N ILE A 72 12.05 -8.96 12.69
CA ILE A 72 13.45 -9.38 12.53
C ILE A 72 14.29 -8.94 13.73
N VAL A 73 14.17 -7.68 14.14
CA VAL A 73 14.95 -7.14 15.28
C VAL A 73 14.35 -7.50 16.65
N LYS A 74 13.21 -8.22 16.68
CA LYS A 74 12.45 -8.59 17.89
C LYS A 74 12.21 -7.41 18.83
N SER A 75 11.98 -6.22 18.28
CA SER A 75 11.80 -4.99 19.06
C SER A 75 10.38 -4.91 19.60
N ASP A 76 10.23 -4.36 20.80
CA ASP A 76 8.97 -4.08 21.46
C ASP A 76 8.51 -2.62 21.28
N ALA A 77 9.11 -1.88 20.33
CA ALA A 77 8.81 -0.48 20.07
C ALA A 77 7.29 -0.22 19.89
N PRO A 78 6.75 0.85 20.51
CA PRO A 78 5.33 1.19 20.44
C PRO A 78 5.02 1.91 19.10
N LEU A 79 4.74 1.14 18.05
CA LEU A 79 4.42 1.68 16.72
C LEU A 79 2.93 2.05 16.52
N LYS A 80 2.14 2.09 17.61
CA LYS A 80 0.69 2.30 17.53
C LYS A 80 0.33 3.62 16.85
N GLU A 81 1.00 4.71 17.23
CA GLU A 81 0.75 6.04 16.66
C GLU A 81 1.10 6.09 15.17
N TYR A 82 2.24 5.50 14.80
CA TYR A 82 2.66 5.36 13.40
C TYR A 82 1.57 4.68 12.57
N PHE A 83 1.14 3.47 12.96
CA PHE A 83 0.12 2.72 12.21
C PHE A 83 -1.26 3.41 12.21
N ASN A 84 -1.62 4.11 13.29
CA ASN A 84 -2.90 4.84 13.35
C ASN A 84 -2.94 6.01 12.37
N TRP A 85 -1.96 6.93 12.45
CA TRP A 85 -1.94 8.13 11.61
C TRP A 85 -1.78 7.80 10.13
N THR A 86 -0.82 6.92 9.82
CA THR A 86 -0.58 6.52 8.45
C THR A 86 -1.70 5.60 7.92
N GLY A 87 -2.39 4.85 8.80
CA GLY A 87 -3.61 4.11 8.45
C GLY A 87 -4.77 5.03 8.04
N TYR A 88 -5.02 6.11 8.78
CA TYR A 88 -6.00 7.13 8.38
C TYR A 88 -5.62 7.81 7.06
N ALA A 89 -4.34 8.13 6.87
CA ALA A 89 -3.86 8.68 5.61
C ALA A 89 -4.12 7.71 4.44
N VAL A 90 -3.77 6.42 4.60
CA VAL A 90 -4.07 5.39 3.60
C VAL A 90 -5.55 5.32 3.30
N LEU A 91 -6.42 5.29 4.31
CA LEU A 91 -7.88 5.21 4.12
C LEU A 91 -8.40 6.37 3.25
N VAL A 92 -7.97 7.60 3.56
CA VAL A 92 -8.34 8.77 2.76
C VAL A 92 -7.82 8.63 1.33
N LEU A 93 -6.56 8.24 1.15
CA LEU A 93 -5.93 8.13 -0.17
C LEU A 93 -6.58 7.03 -1.03
N ILE A 94 -6.87 5.85 -0.48
CA ILE A 94 -7.49 4.74 -1.25
C ILE A 94 -8.95 5.02 -1.60
N LEU A 95 -9.65 5.87 -0.84
CA LEU A 95 -11.01 6.32 -1.18
C LEU A 95 -10.97 7.41 -2.25
N LEU A 96 -10.10 8.41 -2.09
CA LEU A 96 -9.99 9.52 -3.03
C LEU A 96 -9.41 9.09 -4.40
N HIS A 97 -8.46 8.15 -4.42
CA HIS A 97 -7.81 7.69 -5.66
C HIS A 97 -8.82 7.24 -6.74
N PRO A 98 -9.64 6.20 -6.53
CA PRO A 98 -10.68 5.85 -7.49
C PRO A 98 -11.87 6.81 -7.42
N GLY A 99 -12.17 7.41 -6.27
CA GLY A 99 -13.32 8.31 -6.09
C GLY A 99 -13.28 9.54 -7.01
N ILE A 100 -12.12 10.20 -7.10
CA ILE A 100 -11.91 11.34 -8.00
C ILE A 100 -12.06 10.91 -9.47
N LEU A 101 -11.49 9.76 -9.84
CA LEU A 101 -11.63 9.24 -11.20
C LEU A 101 -13.10 8.93 -11.53
N ILE A 102 -13.82 8.22 -10.66
CA ILE A 102 -15.25 7.90 -10.85
C ILE A 102 -16.06 9.19 -11.02
N TYR A 103 -15.85 10.16 -10.13
CA TYR A 103 -16.56 11.44 -10.18
C TYR A 103 -16.33 12.17 -11.50
N GLN A 104 -15.06 12.28 -11.93
CA GLN A 104 -14.70 12.92 -13.19
C GLN A 104 -15.32 12.19 -14.39
N ARG A 105 -15.21 10.85 -14.45
CA ARG A 105 -15.80 10.07 -15.55
C ARG A 105 -17.32 10.19 -15.62
N PHE A 106 -17.98 10.27 -14.47
CA PHE A 106 -19.42 10.50 -14.41
C PHE A 106 -19.79 11.90 -14.94
N ARG A 107 -19.05 12.94 -14.51
CA ARG A 107 -19.19 14.32 -15.01
C ARG A 107 -18.98 14.44 -16.51
N ASP A 108 -18.05 13.65 -17.05
CA ASP A 108 -17.73 13.62 -18.48
C ASP A 108 -18.72 12.76 -19.31
N GLY A 109 -19.78 12.23 -18.69
CA GLY A 109 -20.85 11.51 -19.40
C GLY A 109 -20.62 10.00 -19.60
N TYR A 110 -19.55 9.42 -19.04
CA TYR A 110 -19.24 7.99 -19.17
C TYR A 110 -19.97 7.09 -18.17
N GLY A 111 -20.77 7.68 -17.27
CA GLY A 111 -21.54 6.96 -16.26
C GLY A 111 -20.69 6.38 -15.12
N LEU A 112 -21.26 5.42 -14.40
CA LEU A 112 -20.62 4.75 -13.26
C LEU A 112 -19.88 3.46 -13.67
N PRO A 113 -18.94 2.95 -12.85
CA PRO A 113 -18.34 1.65 -13.05
C PRO A 113 -19.38 0.52 -13.11
N PRO A 114 -19.11 -0.61 -13.82
CA PRO A 114 -17.83 -0.94 -14.47
C PRO A 114 -17.65 -0.36 -15.88
N GLY A 115 -18.70 0.22 -16.48
CA GLY A 115 -18.66 0.75 -17.85
C GLY A 115 -17.65 1.89 -18.02
N SER A 116 -17.64 2.83 -17.08
CA SER A 116 -16.73 3.99 -17.12
C SER A 116 -15.25 3.62 -16.96
N TYR A 117 -14.94 2.50 -16.30
CA TYR A 117 -13.58 1.96 -16.16
C TYR A 117 -13.09 1.31 -17.45
N LYS A 118 -13.92 0.50 -18.08
CA LYS A 118 -13.56 -0.20 -19.33
C LYS A 118 -13.20 0.75 -20.47
N SER A 119 -13.81 1.94 -20.49
CA SER A 119 -13.52 2.98 -21.49
C SER A 119 -12.32 3.86 -21.14
N TYR A 120 -11.85 3.84 -19.88
CA TYR A 120 -10.70 4.64 -19.45
C TYR A 120 -9.37 3.93 -19.69
N VAL A 121 -9.35 2.60 -19.58
CA VAL A 121 -8.14 1.79 -19.79
C VAL A 121 -8.09 1.21 -21.20
N ALA A 122 -6.89 0.78 -21.63
CA ALA A 122 -6.71 0.12 -22.91
C ALA A 122 -7.61 -1.12 -23.05
N PRO A 123 -8.05 -1.48 -24.28
CA PRO A 123 -8.86 -2.67 -24.52
C PRO A 123 -8.26 -3.93 -23.89
N GLY A 124 -9.08 -4.71 -23.21
CA GLY A 124 -8.65 -5.92 -22.49
C GLY A 124 -8.07 -5.69 -21.09
N MET A 125 -7.82 -4.45 -20.66
CA MET A 125 -7.25 -4.15 -19.33
C MET A 125 -8.30 -3.91 -18.23
N GLY A 126 -9.59 -3.90 -18.56
CA GLY A 126 -10.66 -3.59 -17.59
C GLY A 126 -10.71 -4.52 -16.37
N TRP A 127 -10.24 -5.77 -16.50
CA TRP A 127 -10.16 -6.70 -15.37
C TRP A 127 -9.09 -6.27 -14.34
N ILE A 128 -8.04 -5.55 -14.76
CA ILE A 128 -7.02 -5.01 -13.86
C ILE A 128 -7.59 -3.86 -13.03
N THR A 129 -8.50 -3.07 -13.61
CA THR A 129 -9.24 -2.05 -12.85
C THR A 129 -10.20 -2.69 -11.84
N LEU A 130 -10.84 -3.80 -12.21
CA LEU A 130 -11.68 -4.58 -11.29
C LEU A 130 -10.86 -5.15 -10.14
N LEU A 131 -9.63 -5.61 -10.40
CA LEU A 131 -8.70 -6.07 -9.37
C LEU A 131 -8.47 -5.00 -8.30
N GLY A 132 -8.25 -3.74 -8.71
CA GLY A 132 -8.12 -2.61 -7.78
C GLY A 132 -9.39 -2.36 -6.96
N SER A 133 -10.57 -2.51 -7.58
CA SER A 133 -11.86 -2.35 -6.89
C SER A 133 -12.10 -3.45 -5.85
N VAL A 134 -11.76 -4.70 -6.17
CA VAL A 134 -11.84 -5.83 -5.23
C VAL A 134 -10.86 -5.62 -4.07
N SER A 135 -9.62 -5.22 -4.36
CA SER A 135 -8.64 -4.90 -3.31
C SER A 135 -9.11 -3.77 -2.39
N LEU A 136 -9.72 -2.71 -2.95
CA LEU A 136 -10.31 -1.63 -2.14
C LEU A 136 -11.34 -2.17 -1.14
N LEU A 137 -12.26 -3.04 -1.58
CA LEU A 137 -13.26 -3.65 -0.70
C LEU A 137 -12.60 -4.50 0.40
N VAL A 138 -11.52 -5.23 0.07
CA VAL A 138 -10.74 -5.99 1.05
C VAL A 138 -10.09 -5.06 2.07
N PHE A 139 -9.49 -3.94 1.65
CA PHE A 139 -8.87 -2.99 2.58
C PHE A 139 -9.91 -2.30 3.46
N LEU A 140 -11.05 -1.87 2.92
CA LEU A 140 -12.14 -1.28 3.70
C LEU A 140 -12.73 -2.29 4.70
N SER A 141 -12.82 -3.56 4.32
CA SER A 141 -13.28 -4.62 5.23
C SER A 141 -12.33 -4.82 6.42
N TYR A 142 -11.07 -4.38 6.34
CA TYR A 142 -10.14 -4.41 7.47
C TYR A 142 -10.58 -3.49 8.61
N GLU A 143 -11.33 -2.41 8.35
CA GLU A 143 -11.90 -1.56 9.41
C GLU A 143 -12.88 -2.30 10.32
N LEU A 144 -13.44 -3.42 9.83
CA LEU A 144 -14.31 -4.30 10.62
C LEU A 144 -13.53 -5.15 11.62
N LYS A 145 -12.19 -5.07 11.64
CA LYS A 145 -11.32 -5.81 12.58
C LYS A 145 -11.77 -5.67 14.02
N ARG A 146 -12.14 -4.46 14.46
CA ARG A 146 -12.56 -4.20 15.84
C ARG A 146 -13.78 -5.03 16.29
N PHE A 147 -14.57 -5.54 15.35
CA PHE A 147 -15.75 -6.36 15.62
C PHE A 147 -15.50 -7.86 15.43
N PHE A 148 -14.57 -8.23 14.56
CA PHE A 148 -14.41 -9.61 14.10
C PHE A 148 -13.03 -10.23 14.36
N ASP A 149 -12.09 -9.52 14.99
CA ASP A 149 -10.73 -10.02 15.26
C ASP A 149 -10.68 -11.36 16.02
N LYS A 150 -11.66 -11.62 16.90
CA LYS A 150 -11.78 -12.87 17.67
C LYS A 150 -12.44 -14.01 16.89
N LYS A 151 -12.99 -13.77 15.69
CA LYS A 151 -13.65 -14.81 14.91
C LYS A 151 -12.63 -15.76 14.28
N LYS A 152 -12.92 -17.06 14.29
CA LYS A 152 -12.03 -18.11 13.76
C LYS A 152 -11.65 -17.92 12.28
N TRP A 153 -12.49 -17.23 11.50
CA TRP A 153 -12.24 -16.97 10.09
C TRP A 153 -11.35 -15.75 9.83
N TRP A 154 -11.21 -14.84 10.80
CA TRP A 154 -10.46 -13.59 10.66
C TRP A 154 -8.98 -13.79 10.26
N PRO A 155 -8.26 -14.80 10.78
CA PRO A 155 -6.90 -15.08 10.33
C PRO A 155 -6.79 -15.43 8.84
N TYR A 156 -7.84 -15.96 8.19
CA TYR A 156 -7.85 -16.19 6.74
C TYR A 156 -8.11 -14.88 5.98
N PHE A 157 -8.94 -14.00 6.54
CA PHE A 157 -9.14 -12.66 5.98
C PHE A 157 -7.83 -11.85 5.95
N LEU A 158 -6.94 -12.03 6.94
CA LEU A 158 -5.60 -11.43 6.89
C LEU A 158 -4.76 -11.93 5.71
N ILE A 159 -4.94 -13.19 5.28
CA ILE A 159 -4.29 -13.73 4.08
C ILE A 159 -4.87 -13.07 2.83
N VAL A 160 -6.19 -12.88 2.77
CA VAL A 160 -6.87 -12.16 1.69
C VAL A 160 -6.38 -10.71 1.60
N ASN A 161 -6.15 -10.05 2.74
CA ASN A 161 -5.59 -8.70 2.79
C ASN A 161 -4.14 -8.64 2.24
N ASP A 162 -3.29 -9.61 2.60
CA ASP A 162 -1.95 -9.73 2.02
C ASP A 162 -2.01 -9.98 0.50
N ALA A 163 -2.94 -10.81 0.03
CA ALA A 163 -3.16 -11.05 -1.38
C ALA A 163 -3.67 -9.80 -2.12
N ALA A 164 -4.54 -9.01 -1.49
CA ALA A 164 -4.99 -7.72 -2.02
C ALA A 164 -3.84 -6.72 -2.16
N MET A 165 -2.86 -6.74 -1.24
CA MET A 165 -1.63 -5.94 -1.34
C MET A 165 -0.80 -6.32 -2.57
N LEU A 166 -0.63 -7.61 -2.85
CA LEU A 166 0.05 -8.09 -4.06
C LEU A 166 -0.75 -7.74 -5.33
N ALA A 167 -2.08 -7.81 -5.25
CA ALA A 167 -2.96 -7.48 -6.35
C ALA A 167 -2.86 -5.98 -6.72
N ILE A 168 -2.77 -5.07 -5.75
CA ILE A 168 -2.57 -3.64 -6.04
C ILE A 168 -1.16 -3.30 -6.52
N LEU A 169 -0.14 -4.06 -6.10
CA LEU A 169 1.21 -3.95 -6.66
C LEU A 169 1.17 -4.22 -8.17
N TYR A 170 0.49 -5.30 -8.57
CA TYR A 170 0.31 -5.68 -9.97
C TYR A 170 -0.58 -4.68 -10.73
N HIS A 171 -1.68 -4.22 -10.12
CA HIS A 171 -2.55 -3.18 -10.66
C HIS A 171 -1.75 -1.92 -11.00
N GLY A 172 -0.94 -1.43 -10.04
CA GLY A 172 -0.05 -0.30 -10.25
C GLY A 172 0.90 -0.55 -11.41
N LEU A 173 1.61 -1.69 -11.41
CA LEU A 173 2.58 -2.03 -12.46
C LEU A 173 1.97 -2.04 -13.88
N LYS A 174 0.68 -2.35 -14.01
CA LYS A 174 0.01 -2.46 -15.31
C LYS A 174 -0.72 -1.20 -15.76
N LEU A 175 -1.23 -0.39 -14.83
CA LEU A 175 -2.04 0.79 -15.16
C LEU A 175 -1.38 2.12 -14.80
N GLY A 176 -0.35 2.11 -13.96
CA GLY A 176 0.36 3.31 -13.52
C GLY A 176 1.17 3.92 -14.66
N THR A 177 0.74 5.08 -15.15
CA THR A 177 1.46 5.83 -16.19
C THR A 177 2.82 6.32 -15.69
N GLN A 178 2.94 6.65 -14.40
CA GLN A 178 4.21 7.04 -13.77
C GLN A 178 5.23 5.90 -13.74
N LEU A 179 4.78 4.64 -13.81
CA LEU A 179 5.68 3.47 -13.88
C LEU A 179 6.24 3.22 -15.28
N GLN A 180 5.92 4.08 -16.24
CA GLN A 180 6.64 4.15 -17.51
C GLN A 180 7.97 4.92 -17.38
N LEU A 181 8.17 5.69 -16.30
CA LEU A 181 9.47 6.27 -15.96
C LEU A 181 10.44 5.14 -15.57
N PRO A 182 11.58 4.95 -16.29
CA PRO A 182 12.46 3.80 -16.06
C PRO A 182 12.96 3.70 -14.61
N TRP A 183 13.36 4.82 -14.01
CA TRP A 183 13.90 4.84 -12.65
C TRP A 183 12.84 4.42 -11.61
N PHE A 184 11.61 4.93 -11.74
CA PHE A 184 10.55 4.67 -10.77
C PHE A 184 10.01 3.24 -10.92
N LYS A 185 10.07 2.68 -12.12
CA LYS A 185 9.78 1.25 -12.36
C LYS A 185 10.72 0.33 -11.57
N TYR A 186 12.01 0.66 -11.46
CA TYR A 186 12.94 -0.11 -10.62
C TYR A 186 12.64 0.03 -9.13
N VAL A 187 12.24 1.21 -8.67
CA VAL A 187 11.76 1.42 -7.29
C VAL A 187 10.53 0.54 -7.02
N TRP A 188 9.61 0.45 -7.98
CA TRP A 188 8.42 -0.41 -7.85
C TRP A 188 8.77 -1.90 -7.83
N TYR A 189 9.78 -2.33 -8.61
CA TYR A 189 10.29 -3.69 -8.53
C TYR A 189 10.95 -3.98 -7.18
N PHE A 190 11.73 -3.03 -6.65
CA PHE A 190 12.26 -3.14 -5.30
C PHE A 190 11.12 -3.31 -4.28
N TYR A 191 10.08 -2.47 -4.34
CA TYR A 191 8.90 -2.60 -3.48
C TYR A 191 8.24 -3.97 -3.60
N GLY A 192 8.10 -4.49 -4.82
CA GLY A 192 7.53 -5.81 -5.06
C GLY A 192 8.35 -6.95 -4.46
N VAL A 193 9.67 -6.96 -4.72
CA VAL A 193 10.57 -8.00 -4.23
C VAL A 193 10.63 -8.01 -2.71
N THR A 194 10.76 -6.84 -2.07
CA THR A 194 10.81 -6.78 -0.60
C THR A 194 9.47 -7.14 0.04
N LEU A 195 8.35 -6.73 -0.56
CA LEU A 195 7.01 -7.12 -0.08
C LEU A 195 6.82 -8.63 -0.13
N ILE A 196 7.14 -9.25 -1.26
CA ILE A 196 7.07 -10.71 -1.42
C ILE A 196 7.98 -11.40 -0.39
N SER A 197 9.20 -10.90 -0.20
CA SER A 197 10.15 -11.44 0.77
C SER A 197 9.63 -11.36 2.21
N ALA A 198 9.06 -10.22 2.60
CA ALA A 198 8.46 -10.03 3.92
C ALA A 198 7.26 -10.95 4.15
N LEU A 199 6.41 -11.14 3.13
CA LEU A 199 5.29 -12.08 3.21
C LEU A 199 5.78 -13.52 3.34
N ILE A 200 6.77 -13.95 2.54
CA ILE A 200 7.37 -15.29 2.65
C ILE A 200 7.88 -15.51 4.07
N HIS A 201 8.69 -14.60 4.61
CA HIS A 201 9.23 -14.75 5.96
C HIS A 201 8.12 -14.80 7.03
N LYS A 202 7.11 -13.93 6.93
CA LYS A 202 5.91 -13.95 7.81
C LYS A 202 5.24 -15.32 7.82
N TYR A 203 5.06 -15.95 6.67
CA TYR A 203 4.37 -17.25 6.56
C TYR A 203 5.25 -18.45 6.93
N VAL A 204 6.55 -18.41 6.59
CA VAL A 204 7.51 -19.45 7.02
C VAL A 204 7.56 -19.52 8.55
N LEU A 205 7.68 -18.39 9.24
CA LEU A 205 7.68 -18.36 10.70
C LEU A 205 6.36 -18.84 11.31
N ARG A 206 5.23 -18.58 10.65
CA ARG A 206 3.90 -19.03 11.11
C ARG A 206 3.74 -20.55 10.99
N ALA A 207 4.43 -21.18 10.03
CA ALA A 207 4.39 -22.62 9.79
C ALA A 207 5.30 -23.42 10.73
N GLN A 208 6.28 -22.77 11.39
CA GLN A 208 7.16 -23.46 12.34
C GLN A 208 6.36 -23.93 13.57
N PRO A 209 6.59 -25.16 14.07
CA PRO A 209 5.97 -25.64 15.30
C PRO A 209 6.31 -24.70 16.46
N ARG A 210 5.32 -24.34 17.28
CA ARG A 210 5.63 -23.64 18.53
C ARG A 210 6.43 -24.59 19.42
N PRO A 211 7.55 -24.16 20.02
CA PRO A 211 8.23 -24.99 21.00
C PRO A 211 7.24 -25.35 22.09
N VAL A 212 7.14 -26.65 22.40
CA VAL A 212 6.36 -27.16 23.53
C VAL A 212 7.05 -26.61 24.78
N THR A 213 6.52 -25.53 25.35
CA THR A 213 6.92 -25.05 26.67
C THR A 213 6.50 -26.11 27.67
N GLN A 214 7.47 -26.83 28.22
CA GLN A 214 7.34 -27.63 29.44
C GLN A 214 7.23 -26.70 30.66
#